data_AF-A0A2L0CYG4-F1
#
_entry.id   AF-A0A2L0CYG4-F1
#
_cell.length_a   1.000
_cell.length_b   1.000
_cell.length_c   1.000
_cell.angle_alpha   90.00
_cell.angle_beta   90.00
_cell.angle_gamma   90.00
#
_symmetry.space_group_name_H-M   'P 1'
#
loop_
_entity.id
_entity.type
_entity.pdbx_description
1 polymer ?
#
loop_
_entity_poly.entity_id
_entity_poly.type
_entity_poly.pdbx_seq_one_letter_code
_entity_poly.pdbx_strand_id
1 'polypeptide(L)'
;VTNPPIDPFREKVVMSLQCPIGPEANILQPDPQQVHRLWLKQPVISIADLDVLKLTTHRNWSAHVIDLTFPAASGTAGFLKKLQDICEEAYNASKTKQIIVLSDRNVGSDRVPISSLLSLGAVHHHLIEMRARMKVALIVESAEAREVHHICVLLGYGADAICPYLALELASSLRDQGILDTSLTDEAIYQNYAQAMQTGINK
;
A
#
# COMPACT_ATOMS: atom_id res chain seq x y z
N VAL A 1 4.32 -29.47 -18.95
CA VAL A 1 3.46 -28.52 -18.22
C VAL A 1 3.81 -28.66 -16.74
N THR A 2 4.22 -27.57 -16.08
CA THR A 2 4.89 -27.63 -14.76
C THR A 2 3.92 -27.61 -13.57
N ASN A 3 2.75 -26.98 -13.70
CA ASN A 3 1.75 -26.83 -12.63
C ASN A 3 0.40 -26.35 -13.19
N PRO A 4 -0.75 -26.91 -12.76
CA PRO A 4 -2.08 -26.48 -13.18
C PRO A 4 -2.55 -25.20 -12.45
N PRO A 5 -3.39 -24.35 -13.08
CA PRO A 5 -4.02 -23.21 -12.41
C PRO A 5 -5.16 -23.66 -11.47
N ILE A 6 -5.45 -22.84 -10.46
CA ILE A 6 -6.56 -23.02 -9.51
C ILE A 6 -7.81 -22.30 -10.05
N ASP A 7 -9.01 -22.84 -9.82
CA ASP A 7 -10.27 -22.16 -10.16
C ASP A 7 -10.68 -21.18 -9.04
N PRO A 8 -10.67 -19.87 -9.27
CA PRO A 8 -10.90 -18.87 -8.23
C PRO A 8 -12.34 -18.78 -7.72
N PHE A 9 -13.29 -19.40 -8.43
CA PHE A 9 -14.69 -19.42 -8.04
C PHE A 9 -15.05 -20.74 -7.38
N ARG A 10 -14.65 -21.87 -7.97
CA ARG A 10 -14.97 -23.21 -7.46
C ARG A 10 -14.10 -23.61 -6.29
N GLU A 11 -12.85 -23.14 -6.24
CA GLU A 11 -11.86 -23.49 -5.22
C GLU A 11 -11.57 -22.31 -4.28
N LYS A 12 -12.49 -21.33 -4.17
CA LYS A 12 -12.31 -20.14 -3.33
C LYS A 12 -11.97 -20.46 -1.87
N VAL A 13 -12.43 -21.60 -1.34
CA VAL A 13 -12.20 -22.02 0.05
C VAL A 13 -10.72 -22.27 0.38
N VAL A 14 -9.88 -22.57 -0.62
CA VAL A 14 -8.44 -22.76 -0.44
C VAL A 14 -7.61 -21.49 -0.68
N MET A 15 -8.28 -20.37 -1.02
CA MET A 15 -7.63 -19.10 -1.32
C MET A 15 -7.84 -18.09 -0.18
N SER A 16 -6.85 -17.23 0.06
CA SER A 16 -6.94 -16.17 1.05
C SER A 16 -6.15 -14.93 0.60
N LEU A 17 -6.71 -13.76 0.86
CA LEU A 17 -6.04 -12.47 0.69
C LEU A 17 -5.76 -11.79 2.04
N GLN A 18 -5.77 -12.55 3.14
CA GLN A 18 -5.46 -11.99 4.44
C GLN A 18 -4.00 -11.55 4.49
N CYS A 19 -3.77 -10.31 4.92
CA CYS A 19 -2.45 -9.69 4.94
C CYS A 19 -2.08 -9.35 6.39
N PRO A 20 -1.21 -10.13 7.04
CA PRO A 20 -0.62 -9.69 8.30
C PRO A 20 0.39 -8.58 8.00
N ILE A 21 0.22 -7.39 8.57
CA ILE A 21 1.10 -6.23 8.33
C ILE A 21 1.83 -5.82 9.61
N GLY A 22 3.05 -5.31 9.44
CA GLY A 22 3.90 -4.84 10.53
C GLY A 22 5.11 -5.74 10.78
N PRO A 23 5.91 -5.43 11.82
CA PRO A 23 7.16 -6.12 12.12
C PRO A 23 6.97 -7.62 12.36
N GLU A 24 7.92 -8.39 11.83
CA GLU A 24 8.02 -9.83 12.01
C GLU A 24 9.03 -10.14 13.11
N ALA A 25 8.58 -10.90 14.12
CA ALA A 25 9.44 -11.40 15.18
C ALA A 25 10.26 -12.62 14.71
N ASN A 26 11.24 -13.03 15.52
CA ASN A 26 12.09 -14.17 15.20
C ASN A 26 11.25 -15.46 15.08
N ILE A 27 11.23 -16.08 13.90
CA ILE A 27 10.47 -17.30 13.64
C ILE A 27 11.02 -18.54 14.36
N LEU A 28 12.29 -18.53 14.79
CA LEU A 28 12.94 -19.67 15.44
C LEU A 28 12.63 -19.76 16.94
N GLN A 29 12.06 -18.70 17.52
CA GLN A 29 11.74 -18.63 18.93
C GLN A 29 10.25 -18.33 19.10
N PRO A 30 9.47 -19.24 19.72
CA PRO A 30 8.08 -18.96 20.05
C PRO A 30 7.99 -17.74 20.99
N ASP A 31 7.38 -16.66 20.52
CA ASP A 31 7.23 -15.41 21.26
C ASP A 31 5.84 -14.81 20.98
N PRO A 32 5.09 -14.31 21.99
CA PRO A 32 3.84 -13.59 21.80
C PRO A 32 3.91 -12.43 20.80
N GLN A 33 5.09 -11.82 20.60
CA GLN A 33 5.30 -10.79 19.60
C GLN A 33 4.99 -11.26 18.16
N GLN A 34 5.06 -12.56 17.88
CA GLN A 34 4.71 -13.12 16.57
C GLN A 34 3.24 -12.87 16.18
N VAL A 35 2.34 -12.72 17.17
CA VAL A 35 0.91 -12.43 16.94
C VAL A 35 0.58 -10.94 17.07
N HIS A 36 1.58 -10.06 17.12
CA HIS A 36 1.38 -8.62 17.23
C HIS A 36 1.15 -7.89 15.90
N ARG A 37 1.17 -8.62 14.77
CA ARG A 37 0.88 -8.06 13.45
C ARG A 37 -0.58 -7.59 13.35
N LEU A 38 -0.82 -6.52 12.60
CA LEU A 38 -2.18 -6.09 12.28
C LEU A 38 -2.73 -6.99 11.18
N TRP A 39 -3.91 -7.57 11.39
CA TRP A 39 -4.46 -8.55 10.48
C TRP A 39 -5.48 -7.90 9.54
N LEU A 40 -5.07 -7.60 8.31
CA LEU A 40 -5.99 -7.10 7.29
C LEU A 40 -6.70 -8.28 6.61
N LYS A 41 -8.00 -8.11 6.34
CA LYS A 41 -8.79 -9.13 5.61
C LYS A 41 -8.44 -9.19 4.12
N GLN A 42 -7.92 -8.09 3.59
CA GLN A 42 -7.56 -7.89 2.19
C GLN A 42 -6.48 -6.79 2.11
N PRO A 43 -5.75 -6.71 0.98
CA PRO A 43 -4.69 -5.70 0.81
C PRO A 43 -5.20 -4.27 0.54
N VAL A 44 -6.43 -4.12 0.05
CA VAL A 44 -7.00 -2.81 -0.29
C VAL A 44 -7.65 -2.18 0.94
N ILE A 45 -7.18 -1.01 1.34
CA ILE A 45 -7.66 -0.27 2.52
C ILE A 45 -8.36 1.02 2.11
N SER A 46 -9.29 1.50 2.94
CA SER A 46 -9.97 2.77 2.72
C SER A 46 -9.07 3.96 3.08
N ILE A 47 -9.48 5.16 2.68
CA ILE A 47 -8.80 6.40 3.07
C ILE A 47 -8.86 6.58 4.60
N ALA A 48 -10.01 6.30 5.20
CA ALA A 48 -10.18 6.37 6.65
C ALA A 48 -9.27 5.38 7.39
N ASP A 49 -9.17 4.13 6.91
CA ASP A 49 -8.26 3.13 7.48
C ASP A 49 -6.80 3.59 7.40
N LEU A 50 -6.39 4.17 6.27
CA LEU A 50 -5.05 4.70 6.10
C LEU A 50 -4.77 5.83 7.10
N ASP A 51 -5.71 6.75 7.30
CA ASP A 51 -5.54 7.85 8.26
C ASP A 51 -5.42 7.35 9.71
N VAL A 52 -6.18 6.31 10.07
CA VAL A 52 -6.02 5.61 11.35
C VAL A 52 -4.62 5.00 11.47
N LEU A 53 -4.10 4.37 10.42
CA LEU A 53 -2.75 3.79 10.41
C LEU A 53 -1.66 4.86 10.50
N LYS A 54 -1.82 6.01 9.84
CA LYS A 54 -0.90 7.15 9.93
C LYS A 54 -0.80 7.70 11.36
N LEU A 55 -1.91 7.70 12.10
CA LEU A 55 -2.02 8.22 13.46
C LEU A 55 -1.92 7.14 14.56
N THR A 56 -1.57 5.90 14.20
CA THR A 56 -1.57 4.79 15.15
C THR A 56 -0.56 5.02 16.27
N THR A 57 -0.97 4.65 17.48
CA THR A 57 -0.11 4.54 18.69
C THR A 57 -0.22 3.15 19.33
N HIS A 58 -0.93 2.24 18.66
CA HIS A 58 -1.16 0.89 19.17
C HIS A 58 0.17 0.15 19.32
N ARG A 59 0.45 -0.41 20.50
CA ARG A 59 1.70 -1.14 20.80
C ARG A 59 2.98 -0.31 20.59
N ASN A 60 2.89 1.01 20.80
CA ASN A 60 3.98 1.96 20.52
C ASN A 60 4.41 1.99 19.04
N TRP A 61 3.55 1.49 18.14
CA TRP A 61 3.80 1.63 16.72
C TRP A 61 3.61 3.07 16.33
N SER A 62 4.38 3.51 15.34
CA SER A 62 4.14 4.78 14.68
C SER A 62 4.44 4.65 13.20
N ALA A 63 3.75 5.48 12.42
CA ALA A 63 3.94 5.58 10.99
C ALA A 63 4.90 6.72 10.62
N HIS A 64 5.50 6.62 9.44
CA HIS A 64 6.20 7.70 8.77
C HIS A 64 5.76 7.77 7.32
N VAL A 65 5.35 8.96 6.89
CA VAL A 65 4.88 9.20 5.52
C VAL A 65 6.03 9.76 4.70
N ILE A 66 6.40 9.06 3.64
CA ILE A 66 7.42 9.47 2.70
C ILE A 66 6.73 10.02 1.46
N ASP A 67 7.07 11.26 1.13
CA ASP A 67 6.60 11.93 -0.07
C ASP A 67 7.31 11.38 -1.31
N LEU A 68 6.54 10.88 -2.29
CA LEU A 68 7.02 10.36 -3.56
C LEU A 68 7.16 11.42 -4.65
N THR A 69 6.96 12.69 -4.33
CA THR A 69 7.01 13.79 -5.31
C THR A 69 8.32 14.58 -5.24
N PHE A 70 8.73 15.17 -6.37
CA PHE A 70 9.89 16.05 -6.46
C PHE A 70 9.58 17.33 -7.26
N PRO A 71 10.35 18.42 -7.07
CA PRO A 71 10.13 19.66 -7.81
C PRO A 71 10.30 19.49 -9.32
N ALA A 72 9.33 19.96 -10.10
CA ALA A 72 9.37 19.91 -11.57
C ALA A 72 10.61 20.61 -12.14
N ALA A 73 11.05 21.70 -11.50
CA ALA A 73 12.23 22.47 -11.88
C ALA A 73 13.54 21.66 -11.83
N SER A 74 13.59 20.55 -11.09
CA SER A 74 14.79 19.71 -10.97
C SER A 74 15.00 18.75 -12.15
N GLY A 75 14.02 18.63 -13.05
CA GLY A 75 14.10 17.78 -14.23
C GLY A 75 14.46 16.31 -13.93
N THR A 76 15.10 15.63 -14.88
CA THR A 76 15.44 14.20 -14.78
C THR A 76 16.48 13.91 -13.69
N ALA A 77 17.39 14.84 -13.40
CA ALA A 77 18.36 14.70 -12.31
C ALA A 77 17.65 14.67 -10.95
N GLY A 78 16.58 15.45 -10.78
CA GLY A 78 15.74 15.45 -9.58
C GLY A 78 15.07 14.10 -9.33
N PHE A 79 14.66 13.40 -10.38
CA PHE A 79 14.03 12.09 -10.28
C PHE A 79 14.96 11.04 -9.66
N LEU A 80 16.16 10.87 -10.21
CA LEU A 80 17.12 9.87 -9.70
C LEU A 80 17.53 10.16 -8.26
N LYS A 81 17.79 11.43 -7.96
CA LYS A 81 18.13 11.86 -6.61
C LYS A 81 16.99 11.59 -5.64
N LYS A 82 15.75 11.98 -5.98
CA LYS A 82 14.60 11.75 -5.11
C LYS A 82 14.35 10.26 -4.86
N LEU A 83 14.54 9.40 -5.86
CA LEU A 83 14.41 7.95 -5.68
C LEU A 83 15.43 7.41 -4.66
N GLN A 84 16.69 7.89 -4.72
CA GLN A 84 17.71 7.55 -3.72
C GLN A 84 17.34 8.09 -2.33
N ASP A 85 16.91 9.35 -2.25
CA ASP A 85 16.49 10.00 -1.01
C ASP A 85 15.33 9.21 -0.35
N ILE A 86 14.36 8.74 -1.14
CA ILE A 86 13.23 7.91 -0.66
C ILE A 86 13.75 6.60 -0.03
N CYS A 87 14.70 5.92 -0.68
CA CYS A 87 15.28 4.68 -0.15
C CYS A 87 16.03 4.91 1.17
N GLU A 88 16.85 5.96 1.23
CA GLU A 88 17.60 6.31 2.44
C GLU A 88 16.67 6.76 3.59
N GLU A 89 15.64 7.56 3.27
CA GLU A 89 14.61 7.99 4.21
C GLU A 89 13.86 6.79 4.77
N ALA A 90 13.45 5.84 3.91
CA ALA A 90 12.78 4.62 4.33
C ALA A 90 13.66 3.76 5.24
N TYR A 91 14.95 3.61 4.91
CA TYR A 91 15.89 2.88 5.78
C TYR A 91 16.04 3.56 7.14
N ASN A 92 16.17 4.89 7.19
CA ASN A 92 16.29 5.62 8.45
C ASN A 92 14.99 5.56 9.27
N ALA A 93 13.83 5.70 8.63
CA ALA A 93 12.52 5.55 9.27
C ALA A 93 12.36 4.14 9.87
N SER A 94 12.80 3.09 9.17
CA SER A 94 12.68 1.70 9.60
C SER A 94 13.35 1.36 10.94
N LYS A 95 14.27 2.23 11.42
CA LYS A 95 14.94 2.06 12.71
C LYS A 95 14.03 2.38 13.90
N THR A 96 13.02 3.23 13.70
CA THR A 96 12.16 3.73 14.78
C THR A 96 10.67 3.55 14.52
N LYS A 97 10.28 3.33 13.26
CA LYS A 97 8.89 3.27 12.79
C LYS A 97 8.56 1.87 12.35
N GLN A 98 7.32 1.45 12.58
CA GLN A 98 6.82 0.11 12.22
C GLN A 98 5.96 0.15 10.96
N ILE A 99 5.53 1.34 10.55
CA ILE A 99 4.76 1.54 9.32
C ILE A 99 5.44 2.65 8.52
N ILE A 100 5.69 2.38 7.25
CA ILE A 100 6.14 3.38 6.28
C ILE A 100 5.04 3.50 5.24
N VAL A 101 4.55 4.71 5.04
CA VAL A 101 3.54 5.04 4.02
C VAL A 101 4.25 5.76 2.89
N LEU A 102 4.24 5.18 1.70
CA LEU A 102 4.72 5.81 0.48
C LEU A 102 3.54 6.55 -0.17
N SER A 103 3.61 7.88 -0.25
CA SER A 103 2.47 8.71 -0.65
C SER A 103 2.80 9.65 -1.82
N ASP A 104 1.98 9.61 -2.87
CA ASP A 104 2.04 10.56 -4.00
C ASP A 104 1.07 11.76 -3.85
N ARG A 105 0.45 11.93 -2.67
CA ARG A 105 -0.62 12.91 -2.42
C ARG A 105 -0.20 14.38 -2.57
N ASN A 106 1.11 14.67 -2.52
CA ASN A 106 1.65 16.03 -2.69
C ASN A 106 1.83 16.44 -4.16
N VAL A 107 1.24 15.71 -5.12
CA VAL A 107 1.29 16.09 -6.54
C VAL A 107 0.65 17.46 -6.77
N GLY A 108 1.24 18.26 -7.66
CA GLY A 108 0.76 19.60 -7.97
C GLY A 108 1.41 20.18 -9.22
N SER A 109 1.11 21.44 -9.55
CA SER A 109 1.68 22.12 -10.73
C SER A 109 3.21 22.11 -10.75
N ASP A 110 3.81 22.17 -9.56
CA ASP A 110 5.25 22.35 -9.39
C ASP A 110 5.93 21.08 -8.86
N ARG A 111 5.15 20.02 -8.62
CA ARG A 111 5.59 18.76 -8.00
C ARG A 111 5.16 17.56 -8.84
N VAL A 112 6.14 16.83 -9.35
CA VAL A 112 5.93 15.65 -10.19
C VAL A 112 6.02 14.40 -9.32
N PRO A 113 5.05 13.47 -9.41
CA PRO A 113 5.12 12.21 -8.68
C PRO A 113 6.11 11.25 -9.36
N ILE A 114 6.84 10.49 -8.55
CA ILE A 114 7.50 9.27 -9.01
C ILE A 114 6.46 8.15 -9.01
N SER A 115 6.52 7.27 -10.01
CA SER A 115 5.60 6.13 -10.06
C SER A 115 5.65 5.34 -8.77
N SER A 116 4.47 5.11 -8.19
CA SER A 116 4.34 4.45 -6.89
C SER A 116 4.92 3.03 -6.91
N LEU A 117 4.79 2.34 -8.04
CA LEU A 117 5.39 1.02 -8.23
C LEU A 117 6.93 1.05 -8.19
N LEU A 118 7.53 2.02 -8.89
CA LEU A 118 8.98 2.13 -8.95
C LEU A 118 9.55 2.49 -7.58
N SER A 119 8.95 3.47 -6.90
CA SER A 119 9.35 3.86 -5.54
C SER A 119 9.20 2.69 -4.56
N LEU A 120 8.09 1.96 -4.61
CA LEU A 120 7.87 0.78 -3.79
C LEU A 120 8.93 -0.29 -4.04
N GLY A 121 9.17 -0.67 -5.30
CA GLY A 121 10.15 -1.70 -5.64
C GLY A 121 11.56 -1.32 -5.19
N ALA A 122 11.95 -0.07 -5.40
CA ALA A 122 13.25 0.44 -4.95
C ALA A 122 13.39 0.37 -3.42
N VAL A 123 12.38 0.86 -2.68
CA VAL A 123 12.37 0.81 -1.20
C VAL A 123 12.37 -0.63 -0.70
N HIS A 124 11.54 -1.50 -1.29
CA HIS A 124 11.42 -2.89 -0.91
C HIS A 124 12.76 -3.63 -1.01
N HIS A 125 13.41 -3.56 -2.18
CA HIS A 125 14.71 -4.20 -2.40
C HIS A 125 15.81 -3.59 -1.55
N HIS A 126 15.84 -2.25 -1.41
CA HIS A 126 16.83 -1.58 -0.57
C HIS A 126 16.70 -1.99 0.91
N LEU A 127 15.47 -2.08 1.44
CA LEU A 127 15.25 -2.55 2.80
C LEU A 127 15.60 -4.02 3.00
N ILE A 128 15.49 -4.86 1.97
CA ILE A 128 15.97 -6.25 2.01
C ILE A 128 17.49 -6.29 2.13
N GLU A 129 18.21 -5.56 1.27
CA GLU A 129 19.66 -5.47 1.30
C GLU A 129 20.18 -4.97 2.66
N MET A 130 19.46 -4.02 3.26
CA MET A 130 19.77 -3.46 4.57
C MET A 130 19.23 -4.28 5.75
N ARG A 131 18.60 -5.45 5.50
CA ARG A 131 18.00 -6.34 6.53
C ARG A 131 16.99 -5.63 7.44
N ALA A 132 16.26 -4.67 6.88
CA ALA A 132 15.28 -3.85 7.57
C ALA A 132 13.83 -4.13 7.14
N ARG A 133 13.61 -4.81 6.00
CA ARG A 133 12.25 -5.06 5.45
C ARG A 133 11.30 -5.76 6.43
N MET A 134 11.80 -6.72 7.22
CA MET A 134 11.00 -7.45 8.22
C MET A 134 10.58 -6.57 9.41
N LYS A 135 11.15 -5.38 9.59
CA LYS A 135 10.87 -4.50 10.74
C LYS A 135 9.71 -3.54 10.51
N VAL A 136 9.23 -3.44 9.27
CA VAL A 136 8.26 -2.41 8.85
C VAL A 136 7.18 -2.99 7.96
N ALA A 137 5.98 -2.42 8.08
CA ALA A 137 4.95 -2.50 7.04
C ALA A 137 5.23 -1.43 5.97
N LEU A 138 5.09 -1.80 4.70
CA LEU A 138 5.09 -0.88 3.57
C LEU A 138 3.66 -0.69 3.07
N ILE A 139 3.12 0.51 3.24
CA ILE A 139 1.78 0.89 2.77
C ILE A 139 1.93 1.87 1.62
N VAL A 140 1.17 1.69 0.55
CA VAL A 140 1.17 2.58 -0.62
C VAL A 140 -0.11 3.40 -0.64
N GLU A 141 0.02 4.72 -0.61
CA GLU A 141 -1.05 5.69 -0.87
C GLU A 141 -0.81 6.27 -2.27
N SER A 142 -1.64 5.87 -3.24
CA SER A 142 -1.39 6.24 -4.64
C SER A 142 -2.62 6.67 -5.42
N ALA A 143 -2.43 7.66 -6.28
CA ALA A 143 -3.36 8.08 -7.32
C ALA A 143 -3.33 7.20 -8.58
N GLU A 144 -2.23 6.47 -8.83
CA GLU A 144 -2.03 5.65 -10.03
C GLU A 144 -2.77 4.29 -9.96
N ALA A 145 -2.93 3.77 -8.74
CA ALA A 145 -3.56 2.48 -8.48
C ALA A 145 -5.07 2.55 -8.71
N ARG A 146 -5.58 1.80 -9.69
CA ARG A 146 -7.02 1.78 -10.04
C ARG A 146 -7.51 0.44 -10.59
N GLU A 147 -6.66 -0.27 -11.32
CA GLU A 147 -6.97 -1.56 -11.96
C GLU A 147 -6.41 -2.72 -11.13
N VAL A 148 -7.03 -3.89 -11.28
CA VAL A 148 -6.61 -5.14 -10.59
C VAL A 148 -5.12 -5.41 -10.80
N HIS A 149 -4.63 -5.23 -12.03
CA HIS A 149 -3.22 -5.45 -12.36
C HIS A 149 -2.29 -4.53 -11.55
N HIS A 150 -2.64 -3.26 -11.36
CA HIS A 150 -1.82 -2.34 -10.56
C HIS A 150 -1.69 -2.83 -9.11
N ILE A 151 -2.80 -3.31 -8.53
CA ILE A 151 -2.81 -3.87 -7.17
C ILE A 151 -1.94 -5.13 -7.11
N CYS A 152 -2.10 -6.07 -8.05
CA CYS A 152 -1.30 -7.30 -8.09
C CYS A 152 0.21 -7.01 -8.21
N VAL A 153 0.59 -6.05 -9.04
CA VAL A 153 2.01 -5.70 -9.24
C VAL A 153 2.56 -5.00 -8.00
N LEU A 154 1.82 -4.08 -7.37
CA LEU A 154 2.25 -3.47 -6.10
C LEU A 154 2.42 -4.52 -5.00
N LEU A 155 1.51 -5.48 -4.87
CA LEU A 155 1.65 -6.58 -3.92
C LEU A 155 2.87 -7.46 -4.23
N GLY A 156 3.06 -7.79 -5.51
CA GLY A 156 4.21 -8.60 -5.96
C GLY A 156 5.57 -7.93 -5.71
N TYR A 157 5.62 -6.60 -5.74
CA TYR A 157 6.82 -5.81 -5.43
C TYR A 157 6.92 -5.37 -3.96
N GLY A 158 6.07 -5.92 -3.09
CA GLY A 158 6.27 -5.90 -1.65
C GLY A 158 5.47 -4.87 -0.86
N ALA A 159 4.36 -4.36 -1.41
CA ALA A 159 3.37 -3.63 -0.62
C ALA A 159 2.64 -4.59 0.34
N ASP A 160 2.45 -4.16 1.59
CA ASP A 160 1.68 -4.88 2.59
C ASP A 160 0.20 -4.45 2.58
N ALA A 161 -0.07 -3.18 2.23
CA ALA A 161 -1.41 -2.63 2.03
C ALA A 161 -1.39 -1.49 1.00
N ILE A 162 -2.51 -1.28 0.31
CA ILE A 162 -2.63 -0.30 -0.77
C ILE A 162 -3.91 0.52 -0.58
N CYS A 163 -3.78 1.84 -0.55
CA CYS A 163 -4.85 2.82 -0.54
C CYS A 163 -4.90 3.54 -1.90
N PRO A 164 -5.79 3.14 -2.81
CA PRO A 164 -6.00 3.80 -4.10
C PRO A 164 -6.88 5.06 -3.91
N TYR A 165 -6.36 6.07 -3.23
CA TYR A 165 -7.18 7.19 -2.75
C TYR A 165 -7.89 7.94 -3.89
N LEU A 166 -7.22 8.17 -5.02
CA LEU A 166 -7.82 8.94 -6.12
C LEU A 166 -8.98 8.17 -6.77
N ALA A 167 -8.89 6.83 -6.85
CA ALA A 167 -10.00 6.02 -7.37
C ALA A 167 -11.23 6.11 -6.45
N LEU A 168 -11.03 6.12 -5.13
CA LEU A 168 -12.09 6.26 -4.14
C LEU A 168 -12.67 7.68 -4.13
N GLU A 169 -11.83 8.71 -4.11
CA GLU A 169 -12.26 10.12 -4.17
C GLU A 169 -13.01 10.44 -5.47
N LEU A 170 -12.57 9.87 -6.60
CA LEU A 170 -13.26 10.01 -7.87
C LEU A 170 -14.66 9.38 -7.82
N ALA A 171 -14.80 8.20 -7.23
CA ALA A 171 -16.11 7.55 -7.07
C ALA A 171 -17.03 8.38 -6.16
N SER A 172 -16.54 8.92 -5.05
CA SER A 172 -17.31 9.85 -4.20
C SER A 172 -17.71 11.12 -4.98
N SER A 173 -16.80 11.69 -5.79
CA SER A 173 -17.11 12.86 -6.64
C SER A 173 -18.18 12.55 -7.69
N LEU A 174 -18.14 11.38 -8.34
CA LEU A 174 -19.15 10.95 -9.32
C LEU A 174 -20.52 10.73 -8.67
N ARG A 175 -20.55 10.25 -7.42
CA ARG A 175 -21.79 10.20 -6.63
C ARG A 175 -22.32 11.59 -6.37
N ASP A 176 -21.48 12.52 -5.92
CA ASP A 176 -21.90 13.89 -5.57
C ASP A 176 -22.40 14.67 -6.80
N GLN A 177 -21.90 14.32 -7.99
CA GLN A 177 -22.38 14.83 -9.29
C GLN A 177 -23.67 14.15 -9.79
N GLY A 178 -24.18 13.13 -9.09
CA GLY A 178 -25.38 12.37 -9.46
C GLY A 178 -25.19 11.39 -10.61
N ILE A 179 -23.95 11.07 -10.99
CA ILE A 179 -23.64 10.05 -12.02
C ILE A 179 -23.77 8.65 -11.42
N LEU A 180 -23.33 8.47 -10.17
CA LEU A 180 -23.59 7.27 -9.37
C LEU A 180 -24.81 7.48 -8.48
N ASP A 181 -25.35 6.38 -7.95
CA ASP A 181 -26.45 6.44 -6.99
C ASP A 181 -26.04 7.24 -5.74
N THR A 182 -26.71 8.37 -5.54
CA THR A 182 -26.49 9.31 -4.43
C THR A 182 -26.73 8.70 -3.05
N SER A 183 -27.39 7.54 -2.96
CA SER A 183 -27.59 6.83 -1.70
C SER A 183 -26.35 6.06 -1.22
N LEU A 184 -25.34 5.89 -2.08
CA LEU A 184 -24.10 5.18 -1.74
C LEU A 184 -23.26 5.97 -0.74
N THR A 185 -22.95 5.38 0.42
CA THR A 185 -21.99 5.96 1.37
C THR A 185 -20.55 5.74 0.89
N ASP A 186 -19.60 6.52 1.41
CA ASP A 186 -18.16 6.30 1.11
C ASP A 186 -17.71 4.88 1.52
N GLU A 187 -18.28 4.36 2.61
CA GLU A 187 -18.06 2.99 3.04
C GLU A 187 -18.59 1.98 2.02
N ALA A 188 -19.80 2.19 1.48
CA ALA A 188 -20.35 1.31 0.45
C ALA A 188 -19.52 1.34 -0.84
N ILE A 189 -19.04 2.52 -1.24
CA ILE A 189 -18.12 2.69 -2.38
C ILE A 189 -16.83 1.91 -2.14
N TYR A 190 -16.21 2.08 -0.97
CA TYR A 190 -15.01 1.34 -0.59
C TYR A 190 -15.25 -0.18 -0.63
N GLN A 191 -16.29 -0.69 0.04
CA GLN A 191 -16.57 -2.12 0.12
C GLN A 191 -16.80 -2.73 -1.26
N ASN A 192 -17.55 -2.05 -2.14
CA ASN A 192 -17.78 -2.51 -3.51
C ASN A 192 -16.48 -2.53 -4.34
N TYR A 193 -15.67 -1.46 -4.24
CA TYR A 193 -14.38 -1.38 -4.93
C TYR A 193 -13.42 -2.48 -4.44
N ALA A 194 -13.29 -2.63 -3.12
CA ALA A 194 -12.52 -3.66 -2.47
C ALA A 194 -12.93 -5.08 -2.90
N GLN A 195 -14.24 -5.37 -2.91
CA GLN A 195 -14.75 -6.67 -3.33
C GLN A 195 -14.44 -6.97 -4.81
N ALA A 196 -14.53 -5.95 -5.67
CA ALA A 196 -14.15 -6.08 -7.07
C ALA A 196 -12.64 -6.37 -7.22
N MET A 197 -11.79 -5.67 -6.48
CA MET A 197 -10.35 -5.91 -6.46
C MET A 197 -10.01 -7.30 -5.92
N GLN A 198 -10.62 -7.72 -4.81
CA GLN A 198 -10.46 -9.07 -4.26
C GLN A 198 -10.82 -10.16 -5.28
N THR A 199 -11.95 -9.99 -5.97
CA THR A 199 -12.38 -10.95 -7.00
C THR A 199 -11.40 -10.97 -8.17
N GLY A 200 -10.88 -9.81 -8.55
CA GLY A 200 -9.86 -9.67 -9.59
C GLY A 200 -8.53 -10.31 -9.22
N ILE A 201 -8.04 -10.11 -8.00
CA ILE A 201 -6.75 -10.65 -7.52
C ILE A 201 -6.79 -12.18 -7.43
N ASN A 202 -7.94 -12.75 -7.06
CA ASN A 202 -8.07 -14.21 -7.01
C ASN A 202 -8.00 -14.85 -8.40
N LYS A 203 -8.32 -14.11 -9.48
CA LYS A 203 -8.39 -14.64 -10.84
C LYS A 203 -7.01 -14.83 -11.48
#